data_AF-X0YG23-F1
#
_entry.id   AF-X0YG23-F1
#
_cell.length_a   1.000
_cell.length_b   1.000
_cell.length_c   1.000
_cell.angle_alpha   90.00
_cell.angle_beta   90.00
_cell.angle_gamma   90.00
#
_symmetry.space_group_name_H-M   'P 1'
#
loop_
_entity.id
_entity.type
_entity.pdbx_description
1 polymer ?
#
loop_
_entity_poly.entity_id
_entity_poly.type
_entity_poly.pdbx_seq_one_letter_code
_entity_poly.pdbx_strand_id
1 'polypeptide(L)'
;MDPLVWPVESATDGAVPVGITTTEVLAANPRRADAVFVNDSNQPIYLARGNDAVLHQGIRLNANGGNYEINASNLFLGAINAIAEGGAKVLTVSEGI
;
A
#
# COMPACT_ATOMS: atom_id res chain seq x y z
N MET A 1 9.16 3.27 -28.24
CA MET A 1 8.60 4.05 -27.11
C MET A 1 9.66 4.05 -26.04
N ASP A 2 10.13 5.22 -25.63
CA ASP A 2 11.16 5.35 -24.59
C ASP A 2 10.54 4.89 -23.23
N PRO A 3 11.13 3.93 -22.51
CA PRO A 3 10.62 3.50 -21.20
C PRO A 3 10.75 4.57 -20.10
N LEU A 4 11.42 5.69 -20.34
CA LEU A 4 11.66 6.79 -19.38
C LEU A 4 10.60 7.90 -19.36
N VAL A 5 9.36 7.65 -19.77
CA VAL A 5 8.35 8.75 -19.85
C VAL A 5 8.00 9.34 -18.47
N TRP A 6 8.19 8.62 -17.35
CA TRP A 6 8.02 9.15 -15.99
C TRP A 6 9.00 8.48 -15.00
N PRO A 7 10.27 8.93 -14.91
CA PRO A 7 11.23 8.36 -13.96
C PRO A 7 10.80 8.67 -12.52
N VAL A 8 10.89 7.68 -11.64
CA VAL A 8 10.83 7.89 -10.19
C VAL A 8 12.19 8.43 -9.74
N GLU A 9 12.22 9.65 -9.20
CA GLU A 9 13.48 10.33 -8.86
C GLU A 9 14.09 9.78 -7.56
N SER A 10 13.21 9.45 -6.61
CA SER A 10 13.59 8.90 -5.31
C SER A 10 12.44 8.09 -4.73
N ALA A 11 12.72 7.27 -3.71
CA ALA A 11 11.68 6.54 -2.99
C ALA A 11 11.83 6.69 -1.47
N THR A 12 10.70 6.65 -0.78
CA THR A 12 10.61 6.52 0.67
C THR A 12 10.11 5.12 1.01
N ASP A 13 10.95 4.35 1.69
CA ASP A 13 10.64 2.98 2.10
C ASP A 13 10.30 2.91 3.60
N GLY A 14 9.37 2.04 3.95
CA GLY A 14 8.95 1.85 5.33
C GLY A 14 8.28 0.51 5.59
N ALA A 15 8.16 0.17 6.87
CA ALA A 15 7.37 -0.94 7.35
C ALA A 15 6.35 -0.42 8.36
N VAL A 16 5.07 -0.76 8.16
CA VAL A 16 3.97 -0.30 9.00
C VAL A 16 3.30 -1.49 9.67
N PRO A 17 3.17 -1.51 11.00
CA PRO A 17 2.36 -2.51 11.68
C PRO A 17 0.87 -2.20 11.46
N VAL A 18 0.19 -3.10 10.76
CA VAL A 18 -1.24 -3.01 10.48
C VAL A 18 -2.01 -3.79 11.52
N GLY A 19 -2.89 -3.10 12.27
CA GLY A 19 -3.72 -3.71 13.31
C GLY A 19 -4.99 -4.39 12.81
N ILE A 20 -5.83 -4.79 13.77
CA ILE A 20 -7.19 -5.33 13.52
C ILE A 20 -8.25 -4.22 13.40
N THR A 21 -7.80 -2.97 13.38
CA THR A 21 -8.59 -1.79 13.06
C THR A 21 -7.92 -1.06 11.91
N THR A 22 -8.66 -0.18 11.23
CA THR A 22 -8.09 0.69 10.19
C THR A 22 -6.82 1.36 10.69
N THR A 23 -5.76 1.23 9.90
CA THR A 23 -4.45 1.83 10.11
C THR A 23 -4.07 2.57 8.83
N GLU A 24 -3.75 3.87 8.92
CA GLU A 24 -3.16 4.58 7.78
C GLU A 24 -1.75 4.03 7.55
N VAL A 25 -1.51 3.44 6.38
CA VAL A 25 -0.21 2.86 6.01
C VAL A 25 0.58 3.78 5.08
N LEU A 26 -0.09 4.76 4.47
CA LEU A 26 0.55 5.75 3.64
C LEU A 26 -0.33 7.00 3.54
N ALA A 27 0.23 8.15 3.89
CA ALA A 27 -0.48 9.41 3.85
C ALA A 27 -0.78 9.85 2.41
N ALA A 28 -1.75 10.76 2.25
CA ALA A 28 -2.00 11.41 0.96
C ALA A 28 -0.76 12.22 0.53
N ASN A 29 -0.36 12.08 -0.73
CA ASN A 29 0.80 12.76 -1.28
C ASN A 29 0.52 13.21 -2.73
N PRO A 30 0.44 14.52 -3.02
CA PRO A 30 0.23 15.03 -4.37
C PRO A 30 1.45 14.85 -5.29
N ARG A 31 2.62 14.49 -4.74
CA ARG A 31 3.86 14.24 -5.49
C ARG A 31 4.14 12.75 -5.70
N ARG A 32 3.26 11.85 -5.26
CA ARG A 32 3.42 10.41 -5.46
C ARG A 32 3.57 10.09 -6.94
N ALA A 33 4.67 9.45 -7.31
CA ALA A 33 4.90 8.92 -8.65
C ALA A 33 4.39 7.47 -8.76
N ASP A 34 4.66 6.66 -7.74
CA ASP A 34 4.19 5.28 -7.60
C ASP A 34 4.07 4.89 -6.11
N ALA A 35 3.55 3.68 -5.84
CA ALA A 35 3.67 3.05 -4.54
C ALA A 35 3.54 1.53 -4.63
N VAL A 36 4.30 0.80 -3.83
CA VAL A 36 4.23 -0.66 -3.71
C VAL A 36 3.93 -1.03 -2.26
N PHE A 37 2.97 -1.92 -2.07
CA PHE A 37 2.60 -2.48 -0.78
C PHE A 37 2.80 -3.99 -0.82
N VAL A 38 3.61 -4.54 0.08
CA VAL A 38 3.85 -5.99 0.16
C VAL A 38 3.55 -6.51 1.56
N ASN A 39 2.67 -7.51 1.62
CA ASN A 39 2.34 -8.22 2.84
C ASN A 39 3.45 -9.23 3.17
N ASP A 40 4.36 -8.83 4.04
CA ASP A 40 5.47 -9.66 4.56
C ASP A 40 5.06 -10.52 5.77
N SER A 41 3.75 -10.73 5.95
CA SER A 41 3.21 -11.44 7.11
C SER A 41 2.54 -12.76 6.73
N ASN A 42 2.16 -13.53 7.75
CA ASN A 42 1.53 -14.83 7.61
C ASN A 42 -0.01 -14.80 7.59
N GLN A 43 -0.64 -13.62 7.52
CA GLN A 43 -2.10 -13.47 7.43
C GLN A 43 -2.48 -12.47 6.34
N PRO A 44 -3.70 -12.54 5.78
CA PRO A 44 -4.17 -11.56 4.81
C PRO A 44 -4.23 -10.13 5.38
N ILE A 45 -3.94 -9.16 4.52
CA ILE A 45 -4.13 -7.73 4.77
C ILE A 45 -5.06 -7.17 3.70
N TYR A 46 -5.97 -6.26 4.08
CA TYR A 46 -6.90 -5.61 3.16
C TYR A 46 -6.60 -4.12 3.09
N LEU A 47 -6.46 -3.58 1.88
CA LEU A 47 -6.22 -2.16 1.63
C LEU A 47 -7.50 -1.45 1.19
N ALA A 48 -7.60 -0.18 1.58
CA ALA A 48 -8.64 0.76 1.20
C ALA A 48 -8.01 2.08 0.73
N ARG A 49 -8.69 2.77 -0.21
CA ARG A 49 -8.18 3.98 -0.87
C ARG A 49 -9.07 5.16 -0.53
N GLY A 50 -8.61 6.03 0.37
CA GLY A 50 -9.33 7.23 0.79
C GLY A 50 -10.52 6.98 1.73
N ASN A 51 -10.69 5.75 2.21
CA ASN A 51 -11.73 5.34 3.16
C ASN A 51 -11.17 4.34 4.18
N ASP A 52 -11.96 4.03 5.21
CA ASP A 52 -11.58 3.04 6.21
C ASP A 52 -11.44 1.64 5.59
N ALA A 53 -10.41 0.91 6.02
CA ALA A 53 -10.17 -0.47 5.64
C ALA A 53 -11.07 -1.42 6.46
N VAL A 54 -11.77 -2.29 5.74
CA VAL A 54 -12.71 -3.28 6.30
C VAL A 54 -12.27 -4.68 5.86
N LEU A 55 -12.28 -5.63 6.79
CA LEU A 55 -11.96 -7.03 6.49
C LEU A 55 -12.84 -7.55 5.35
N HIS A 56 -12.22 -8.31 4.45
CA HIS A 56 -12.89 -8.91 3.28
C HIS A 56 -13.46 -7.89 2.26
N GLN A 57 -13.02 -6.64 2.30
CA GLN A 57 -13.37 -5.60 1.31
C GLN A 57 -12.11 -4.96 0.69
N GLY A 58 -12.29 -4.27 -0.44
CA GLY A 58 -11.20 -3.56 -1.11
C GLY A 58 -10.19 -4.50 -1.76
N ILE A 59 -8.90 -4.20 -1.58
CA ILE A 59 -7.79 -4.95 -2.21
C ILE A 59 -7.19 -5.91 -1.19
N ARG A 60 -7.29 -7.22 -1.45
CA ARG A 60 -6.71 -8.24 -0.58
C ARG A 60 -5.26 -8.53 -0.97
N LEU A 61 -4.36 -8.40 -0.01
CA LEU A 61 -2.99 -8.89 -0.08
C LEU A 61 -2.90 -10.23 0.62
N ASN A 62 -2.63 -11.30 -0.15
CA ASN A 62 -2.39 -12.61 0.43
C ASN A 62 -1.15 -12.61 1.32
N ALA A 63 -1.15 -13.48 2.33
CA ALA A 63 0.02 -13.70 3.17
C ALA A 63 1.26 -14.12 2.35
N ASN A 64 2.44 -13.86 2.89
CA ASN A 64 3.75 -14.28 2.36
C ASN A 64 4.05 -13.72 0.95
N GLY A 65 3.89 -12.41 0.77
CA GLY A 65 4.35 -11.69 -0.43
C GLY A 65 3.25 -11.20 -1.37
N GLY A 66 1.97 -11.32 -0.99
CA GLY A 66 0.89 -10.68 -1.75
C GLY A 66 1.11 -9.17 -1.80
N ASN A 67 0.95 -8.57 -2.98
CA ASN A 67 1.27 -7.17 -3.20
C ASN A 67 0.22 -6.42 -4.02
N TYR A 68 0.27 -5.10 -3.91
CA TYR A 68 -0.49 -4.17 -4.72
C TYR A 68 0.43 -3.00 -5.12
N GLU A 69 0.29 -2.57 -6.37
CA GLU A 69 1.07 -1.49 -6.95
C GLU A 69 0.15 -0.37 -7.44
N ILE A 70 0.51 0.85 -7.07
CA ILE A 70 0.02 2.10 -7.64
C ILE A 70 1.10 2.58 -8.61
N ASN A 71 0.73 2.79 -9.86
CA ASN A 71 1.60 3.33 -10.90
C ASN A 71 0.81 4.27 -11.82
N ALA A 72 1.42 4.71 -12.92
CA ALA A 72 0.82 5.66 -13.87
C ALA A 72 -0.55 5.23 -14.43
N SER A 73 -0.88 3.93 -14.43
CA SER A 73 -2.18 3.43 -14.96
C SER A 73 -3.32 3.48 -13.94
N ASN A 74 -3.01 3.56 -12.64
CA ASN A 74 -4.00 3.54 -11.56
C ASN A 74 -3.64 4.50 -10.42
N LEU A 75 -2.96 5.61 -10.78
CA LEU A 75 -2.38 6.56 -9.84
C LEU A 75 -3.43 7.07 -8.85
N PHE A 76 -3.11 6.93 -7.57
CA PHE A 76 -3.95 7.39 -6.47
C PHE A 76 -3.11 8.20 -5.48
N LEU A 77 -3.47 9.47 -5.32
CA LEU A 77 -2.71 10.43 -4.51
C LEU A 77 -3.25 10.57 -3.08
N GLY A 78 -4.38 9.95 -2.77
CA GLY A 78 -4.98 9.98 -1.44
C GLY A 78 -4.30 9.05 -0.44
N ALA A 79 -4.78 9.06 0.80
CA ALA A 79 -4.28 8.18 1.84
C ALA A 79 -4.70 6.72 1.59
N ILE A 80 -3.80 5.80 1.94
CA ILE A 80 -4.02 4.37 1.89
C ILE A 80 -4.15 3.85 3.32
N ASN A 81 -5.26 3.17 3.57
CA ASN A 81 -5.54 2.52 4.84
C ASN A 81 -5.45 1.01 4.68
N ALA A 82 -5.08 0.32 5.75
CA ALA A 82 -5.01 -1.12 5.80
C ALA A 82 -5.62 -1.69 7.09
N ILE A 83 -6.07 -2.94 7.01
CA ILE A 83 -6.50 -3.74 8.16
C ILE A 83 -6.00 -5.19 7.98
N ALA A 84 -5.52 -5.78 9.08
CA ALA A 84 -4.99 -7.13 9.09
C ALA A 84 -5.95 -8.11 9.76
N GLU A 85 -5.95 -9.35 9.27
CA GLU A 85 -6.64 -10.46 9.92
C GLU A 85 -5.77 -11.07 11.03
N GLY A 86 -6.36 -11.40 12.19
CA GLY A 86 -5.69 -12.17 13.23
C GLY A 86 -4.57 -11.43 14.01
N GLY A 87 -4.69 -10.12 14.22
CA GLY A 87 -3.75 -9.33 15.04
C GLY A 87 -2.77 -8.48 14.21
N ALA A 88 -1.89 -7.73 14.86
CA ALA A 88 -0.92 -6.87 14.17
C ALA A 88 -0.06 -7.65 13.17
N LYS A 89 0.10 -7.14 11.95
CA LYS A 89 0.90 -7.72 10.85
C LYS A 89 1.75 -6.65 10.19
N VAL A 90 2.91 -7.03 9.66
CA VAL A 90 3.81 -6.09 8.99
C VAL A 90 3.43 -5.97 7.52
N LEU A 91 3.21 -4.74 7.08
CA LEU A 91 3.12 -4.36 5.67
C LEU A 91 4.34 -3.52 5.33
N THR A 92 5.06 -3.91 4.28
CA THR A 92 6.14 -3.07 3.72
C THR A 92 5.55 -2.16 2.65
N VAL A 93 6.04 -0.92 2.62
CA VAL A 93 5.55 0.14 1.75
C VAL A 93 6.75 0.84 1.13
N SER A 94 6.71 1.07 -0.18
CA SER A 94 7.66 1.91 -0.90
C SER A 94 6.85 2.96 -1.68
N GLU A 95 7.21 4.23 -1.60
CA GLU A 95 6.59 5.32 -2.34
C GLU A 95 7.63 6.08 -3.13
N GLY A 96 7.49 6.12 -4.46
CA GLY A 96 8.28 6.99 -5.32
C GLY A 96 7.76 8.44 -5.33
N ILE A 97 8.70 9.37 -5.40
CA ILE A 97 8.50 10.82 -5.49
C ILE A 97 9.32 11.38 -6.66
#